data_AF-A0A5S3UE66-F1
#
_entry.id   AF-A0A5S3UE66-F1
#
_cell.length_a   1.000
_cell.length_b   1.000
_cell.length_c   1.000
_cell.angle_alpha   90.00
_cell.angle_beta   90.00
_cell.angle_gamma   90.00
#
_symmetry.space_group_name_H-M   'P 1'
#
loop_
_entity.id
_entity.type
_entity.pdbx_description
1 polymer ?
#
loop_
_entity_poly.entity_id
_entity_poly.type
_entity_poly.pdbx_seq_one_letter_code
_entity_poly.pdbx_strand_id
1 'polypeptide(L)'
;MGLAHKASFILIACSMLITGCTLTQKKPVTEVKTENNQVASQGKPNPKPRPKSEPNYPPASTVIAWHAAQCGGYKASTSKLNFVGENELKSLFKSICLLSATEPEKALAQLEKSDHAYYWPDDIKQYLWLQKQHLQQSLAAKQAKQALSDEMEKTLSSLATIEQQLLLREETKEQ
;
A
#
# COMPACT_ATOMS: atom_id res chain seq x y z
N MET A 1 47.90 -21.84 23.73
CA MET A 1 47.31 -21.02 24.83
C MET A 1 47.33 -19.56 24.37
N GLY A 2 46.25 -18.78 24.58
CA GLY A 2 46.15 -17.34 24.24
C GLY A 2 46.21 -17.03 22.72
N LEU A 3 45.19 -16.59 22.00
CA LEU A 3 44.06 -15.71 22.30
C LEU A 3 44.49 -14.25 22.59
N ALA A 4 44.60 -13.42 21.54
CA ALA A 4 43.89 -12.13 21.42
C ALA A 4 44.38 -11.29 20.22
N HIS A 5 43.73 -11.41 19.05
CA HIS A 5 43.71 -10.29 18.09
C HIS A 5 42.73 -9.24 18.63
N LYS A 6 43.19 -8.02 18.89
CA LYS A 6 42.30 -6.89 19.23
C LYS A 6 42.10 -5.98 18.01
N ALA A 7 40.84 -5.64 17.77
CA ALA A 7 40.42 -4.82 16.64
C ALA A 7 40.80 -3.34 16.82
N SER A 8 40.86 -2.62 15.71
CA SER A 8 40.68 -1.17 15.67
C SER A 8 39.73 -0.83 14.52
N PHE A 9 38.56 -0.29 14.86
CA PHE A 9 37.53 0.12 13.90
C PHE A 9 37.87 1.50 13.34
N ILE A 10 37.95 1.63 12.01
CA ILE A 10 38.04 2.95 11.36
C ILE A 10 36.64 3.37 10.94
N LEU A 11 36.07 4.31 11.70
CA LEU A 11 34.87 5.06 11.34
C LEU A 11 35.20 6.03 10.20
N ILE A 12 34.62 5.80 9.00
CA ILE A 12 34.61 6.81 7.93
C ILE A 12 33.22 7.42 7.87
N ALA A 13 33.08 8.56 8.53
CA ALA A 13 31.91 9.43 8.39
C ALA A 13 32.13 10.37 7.20
N CYS A 14 31.49 10.08 6.06
CA CYS A 14 31.36 11.04 4.97
C CYS A 14 30.03 11.78 5.08
N SER A 15 30.11 13.06 5.45
CA SER A 15 29.00 13.97 5.65
C SER A 15 28.20 14.24 4.38
N MET A 16 26.87 14.26 4.51
CA MET A 16 25.96 14.77 3.48
C MET A 16 26.15 16.27 3.30
N LEU A 17 26.19 16.74 2.05
CA LEU A 17 26.00 18.15 1.70
C LEU A 17 24.97 18.25 0.57
N ILE A 18 23.70 18.32 0.95
CA ILE A 18 22.59 18.63 0.05
C ILE A 18 22.35 20.14 0.14
N THR A 19 22.99 20.91 -0.74
CA THR A 19 22.76 22.36 -0.85
C THR A 19 21.40 22.63 -1.48
N GLY A 20 20.43 23.04 -0.66
CA GLY A 20 19.12 23.48 -1.12
C GLY A 20 19.20 24.83 -1.85
N CYS A 21 18.51 24.95 -3.00
CA CYS A 21 18.43 26.18 -3.77
C CYS A 21 17.06 26.86 -3.52
N THR A 22 17.02 27.85 -2.62
CA THR A 22 15.81 28.63 -2.34
C THR A 22 15.77 29.88 -3.22
N LEU A 23 15.03 29.85 -4.33
CA LEU A 23 14.84 31.04 -5.17
C LEU A 23 13.69 31.91 -4.64
N THR A 24 14.02 32.86 -3.76
CA THR A 24 13.11 33.96 -3.44
C THR A 24 12.96 34.91 -4.62
N GLN A 25 11.74 35.18 -5.08
CA GLN A 25 11.45 36.37 -5.90
C GLN A 25 10.26 37.16 -5.34
N LYS A 26 10.37 38.49 -5.42
CA LYS A 26 9.56 39.45 -4.69
C LYS A 26 8.24 39.74 -5.43
N LYS A 27 7.22 40.16 -4.66
CA LYS A 27 6.07 40.93 -5.18
C LYS A 27 6.54 42.16 -5.98
N PRO A 28 5.69 42.70 -6.86
CA PRO A 28 5.06 43.96 -6.46
C PRO A 28 3.53 43.91 -6.41
N VAL A 29 2.97 44.84 -5.64
CA VAL A 29 1.54 45.14 -5.56
C VAL A 29 1.27 46.32 -6.49
N THR A 30 0.14 46.30 -7.20
CA THR A 30 -0.42 47.50 -7.85
C THR A 30 -1.91 47.58 -7.55
N GLU A 31 -2.33 48.63 -6.85
CA GLU A 31 -3.75 48.98 -6.70
C GLU A 31 -4.27 49.65 -7.98
N VAL A 32 -5.50 49.34 -8.41
CA VAL A 32 -6.26 50.20 -9.33
C VAL A 32 -7.71 50.35 -8.87
N LYS A 33 -8.13 51.61 -8.78
CA LYS A 33 -9.47 52.16 -8.51
C LYS A 33 -10.05 52.70 -9.83
N THR A 34 -11.34 52.65 -10.15
CA THR A 34 -12.56 52.10 -9.50
C THR A 34 -13.57 51.81 -10.63
N GLU A 35 -14.72 51.15 -10.38
CA GLU A 35 -16.05 51.72 -10.71
C GLU A 35 -17.25 50.81 -10.39
N ASN A 36 -18.36 51.45 -10.01
CA ASN A 36 -19.67 50.82 -9.87
C ASN A 36 -20.32 50.62 -11.25
N ASN A 37 -20.95 49.47 -11.46
CA ASN A 37 -22.13 49.39 -12.31
C ASN A 37 -23.13 48.40 -11.71
N GLN A 38 -24.30 48.92 -11.30
CA GLN A 38 -25.43 48.10 -10.89
C GLN A 38 -26.05 47.47 -12.14
N VAL A 39 -26.18 46.14 -12.16
CA VAL A 39 -26.97 45.42 -13.15
C VAL A 39 -28.04 44.60 -12.43
N ALA A 40 -29.26 44.65 -12.97
CA ALA A 40 -30.48 44.22 -12.32
C ALA A 40 -30.57 42.71 -11.99
N SER A 41 -31.52 42.37 -11.13
CA SER A 41 -31.77 41.01 -10.63
C SER A 41 -32.08 39.99 -11.73
N GLN A 42 -31.20 39.02 -11.88
CA GLN A 42 -31.48 37.72 -12.49
C GLN A 42 -31.03 36.65 -11.47
N GLY A 43 -31.92 35.72 -11.14
CA GLY A 43 -31.70 34.76 -10.06
C GLY A 43 -30.55 33.80 -10.35
N LYS A 44 -29.37 34.06 -9.78
CA LYS A 44 -28.25 33.10 -9.83
C LYS A 44 -28.66 31.83 -9.08
N PRO A 45 -28.40 30.63 -9.61
CA PRO A 45 -28.61 29.40 -8.85
C PRO A 45 -27.72 29.46 -7.62
N ASN A 46 -28.32 29.42 -6.42
CA ASN A 46 -27.61 29.51 -5.16
C ASN A 46 -26.53 28.42 -5.10
N PRO A 47 -25.23 28.75 -5.15
CA PRO A 47 -24.19 27.75 -5.03
C PRO A 47 -24.33 27.13 -3.64
N LYS A 48 -24.45 25.80 -3.56
CA LYS A 48 -24.41 25.09 -2.26
C LYS A 48 -23.21 25.64 -1.47
N PRO A 49 -23.36 26.02 -0.19
CA PRO A 49 -22.27 26.62 0.58
C PRO A 49 -21.01 25.78 0.45
N ARG A 50 -19.94 26.36 -0.12
CA ARG A 50 -18.63 25.69 -0.20
C ARG A 50 -18.24 25.30 1.23
N PRO A 51 -17.81 24.05 1.49
CA PRO A 51 -17.24 23.69 2.78
C PRO A 51 -16.21 24.73 3.20
N LYS A 52 -16.30 25.22 4.45
CA LYS A 52 -15.56 26.43 4.90
C LYS A 52 -14.04 26.25 4.98
N SER A 53 -13.55 25.03 4.79
CA SER A 53 -12.14 24.65 4.78
C SER A 53 -11.88 23.64 3.68
N GLU A 54 -10.69 23.68 3.09
CA GLU A 54 -10.24 22.64 2.18
C GLU A 54 -10.08 21.30 2.93
N PRO A 55 -10.29 20.15 2.25
CA PRO A 55 -10.13 18.84 2.87
C PRO A 55 -8.69 18.63 3.33
N ASN A 56 -8.50 18.47 4.64
CA ASN A 56 -7.21 18.17 5.23
C ASN A 56 -6.87 16.68 5.00
N TYR A 57 -6.00 16.39 4.04
CA TYR A 57 -5.52 15.04 3.76
C TYR A 57 -4.25 14.71 4.56
N PRO A 58 -4.04 13.44 4.95
CA PRO A 58 -2.85 13.04 5.66
C PRO A 58 -1.63 13.03 4.71
N PRO A 59 -0.43 13.45 5.16
CA PRO A 59 0.79 13.28 4.37
C PRO A 59 1.14 11.79 4.25
N ALA A 60 1.87 11.41 3.19
CA ALA A 60 2.24 10.02 2.92
C ALA A 60 2.88 9.31 4.12
N SER A 61 3.74 9.99 4.89
CA SER A 61 4.37 9.44 6.11
C SER A 61 3.36 9.03 7.18
N THR A 62 2.26 9.78 7.35
CA THR A 62 1.15 9.44 8.25
C THR A 62 0.36 8.23 7.74
N VAL A 63 0.12 8.16 6.43
CA VAL A 63 -0.57 7.02 5.79
C VAL A 63 0.24 5.73 5.95
N ILE A 64 1.55 5.78 5.68
CA ILE A 64 2.49 4.67 5.89
C ILE A 64 2.51 4.23 7.36
N ALA A 65 2.56 5.19 8.29
CA ALA A 65 2.53 4.91 9.73
C ALA A 65 1.22 4.26 10.18
N TRP A 66 0.07 4.66 9.62
CA TRP A 66 -1.19 3.99 9.89
C TRP A 66 -1.20 2.56 9.35
N HIS A 67 -0.72 2.31 8.13
CA HIS A 67 -0.63 0.96 7.59
C HIS A 67 0.27 0.07 8.46
N ALA A 68 1.48 0.53 8.79
CA ALA A 68 2.39 -0.17 9.69
C ALA A 68 1.72 -0.51 11.04
N ALA A 69 1.00 0.44 11.64
CA ALA A 69 0.30 0.22 12.91
C ALA A 69 -0.84 -0.82 12.80
N GLN A 70 -1.56 -0.90 11.67
CA GLN A 70 -2.59 -1.93 11.46
C GLN A 70 -2.00 -3.33 11.23
N CYS A 71 -0.79 -3.42 10.66
CA CYS A 71 -0.07 -4.68 10.44
C CYS A 71 0.73 -5.16 11.66
N GLY A 72 0.57 -4.53 12.84
CA GLY A 72 1.32 -4.90 14.05
C GLY A 72 2.76 -4.37 14.10
N GLY A 73 3.11 -3.45 13.20
CA GLY A 73 4.38 -2.72 13.21
C GLY A 73 4.41 -1.57 14.23
N TYR A 74 5.19 -0.53 13.94
CA TYR A 74 5.31 0.62 14.83
C TYR A 74 3.99 1.41 14.95
N LYS A 75 3.75 1.97 16.14
CA LYS A 75 2.56 2.80 16.39
C LYS A 75 2.70 4.14 15.67
N ALA A 76 1.68 4.53 14.92
CA ALA A 76 1.59 5.88 14.36
C ALA A 76 1.51 6.93 15.48
N SER A 77 2.19 8.06 15.30
CA SER A 77 2.04 9.22 16.20
C SER A 77 0.60 9.73 16.17
N THR A 78 0.04 10.04 17.34
CA THR A 78 -1.32 10.58 17.45
C THR A 78 -1.33 12.06 17.06
N SER A 79 -1.88 12.35 15.88
CA SER A 79 -2.20 13.73 15.49
C SER A 79 -3.45 14.23 16.20
N LYS A 80 -3.52 15.54 16.48
CA LYS A 80 -4.76 16.23 16.86
C LYS A 80 -5.55 16.74 15.65
N LEU A 81 -5.01 16.58 14.44
CA LEU A 81 -5.66 16.96 13.19
C LEU A 81 -6.61 15.85 12.76
N ASN A 82 -7.85 16.20 12.45
CA ASN A 82 -8.78 15.30 11.78
C ASN A 82 -8.43 15.25 10.29
N PHE A 83 -8.19 14.06 9.76
CA PHE A 83 -7.87 13.85 8.35
C PHE A 83 -9.04 13.22 7.59
N VAL A 84 -9.23 13.62 6.34
CA VAL A 84 -10.24 13.03 5.45
C VAL A 84 -9.87 11.57 5.12
N GLY A 85 -10.83 10.65 5.28
CA GLY A 85 -10.65 9.24 4.96
C GLY A 85 -9.79 8.44 5.95
N GLU A 86 -9.48 8.99 7.13
CA GLU A 86 -8.61 8.35 8.13
C GLU A 86 -9.12 6.98 8.60
N ASN A 87 -10.42 6.88 8.88
CA ASN A 87 -11.02 5.63 9.35
C ASN A 87 -11.05 4.58 8.24
N GLU A 88 -11.29 5.01 7.01
CA GLU A 88 -11.41 4.16 5.83
C GLU A 88 -10.04 3.65 5.38
N LEU A 89 -9.00 4.50 5.37
CA LEU A 89 -7.61 4.07 5.18
C LEU A 89 -7.17 3.08 6.26
N LYS A 90 -7.46 3.35 7.54
CA LYS A 90 -7.13 2.41 8.64
C LYS A 90 -7.89 1.08 8.50
N SER A 91 -9.17 1.11 8.15
CA SER A 91 -9.98 -0.09 7.94
C SER A 91 -9.45 -0.91 6.75
N LEU A 92 -9.16 -0.24 5.63
CA LEU A 92 -8.55 -0.83 4.44
C LEU A 92 -7.21 -1.50 4.77
N PHE A 93 -6.31 -0.77 5.44
CA PHE A 93 -5.01 -1.31 5.82
C PHE A 93 -5.15 -2.51 6.74
N LYS A 94 -6.04 -2.47 7.74
CA LYS A 94 -6.33 -3.63 8.59
C LYS A 94 -6.77 -4.86 7.77
N SER A 95 -7.65 -4.67 6.80
CA SER A 95 -8.06 -5.75 5.89
C SER A 95 -6.90 -6.27 5.04
N ILE A 96 -6.07 -5.39 4.47
CA ILE A 96 -4.89 -5.77 3.68
C ILE A 96 -3.90 -6.58 4.53
N CYS A 97 -3.60 -6.13 5.75
CA CYS A 97 -2.75 -6.84 6.70
C CYS A 97 -3.25 -8.26 7.02
N LEU A 98 -4.57 -8.44 7.14
CA LEU A 98 -5.18 -9.74 7.49
C LEU A 98 -5.36 -10.68 6.28
N LEU A 99 -5.59 -10.14 5.09
CA LEU A 99 -6.01 -10.92 3.91
C LEU A 99 -4.92 -11.08 2.84
N SER A 100 -3.88 -10.24 2.84
CA SER A 100 -2.84 -10.23 1.79
C SER A 100 -2.17 -11.58 1.54
N ALA A 101 -1.97 -12.41 2.57
CA ALA A 101 -1.31 -13.72 2.46
C ALA A 101 -2.27 -14.89 2.18
N THR A 102 -3.54 -14.80 2.61
CA THR A 102 -4.53 -15.88 2.58
C THR A 102 -5.54 -15.70 1.43
N GLU A 103 -6.05 -14.50 1.29
CA GLU A 103 -7.11 -14.10 0.36
C GLU A 103 -6.75 -12.80 -0.37
N PRO A 104 -5.62 -12.75 -1.11
CA PRO A 104 -5.17 -11.56 -1.84
C PRO A 104 -6.23 -11.05 -2.83
N GLU A 105 -7.10 -11.92 -3.35
CA GLU A 105 -8.25 -11.57 -4.18
C GLU A 105 -9.22 -10.64 -3.45
N LYS A 106 -9.55 -10.95 -2.18
CA LYS A 106 -10.43 -10.12 -1.34
C LYS A 106 -9.74 -8.82 -0.93
N ALA A 107 -8.43 -8.86 -0.68
CA ALA A 107 -7.65 -7.66 -0.37
C ALA A 107 -7.64 -6.68 -1.56
N LEU A 108 -7.43 -7.18 -2.78
CA LEU A 108 -7.49 -6.37 -4.01
C LEU A 108 -8.87 -5.73 -4.21
N ALA A 109 -9.95 -6.50 -4.10
CA ALA A 109 -11.30 -5.98 -4.28
C ALA A 109 -11.65 -4.87 -3.26
N GLN A 110 -11.15 -4.96 -2.03
CA GLN A 110 -11.34 -3.90 -1.01
C GLN A 110 -10.51 -2.66 -1.31
N LEU A 111 -9.27 -2.82 -1.77
CA LEU A 111 -8.41 -1.73 -2.21
C LEU A 111 -9.01 -0.97 -3.40
N GLU A 112 -9.46 -1.69 -4.43
CA GLU A 112 -10.11 -1.09 -5.59
C GLU A 112 -11.41 -0.36 -5.19
N LYS A 113 -12.23 -0.95 -4.31
CA LYS A 113 -13.42 -0.28 -3.77
C LYS A 113 -13.07 1.03 -3.06
N SER A 114 -11.99 1.07 -2.29
CA SER A 114 -11.55 2.28 -1.58
C SER A 114 -10.92 3.33 -2.50
N ASP A 115 -10.31 2.91 -3.61
CA ASP A 115 -9.72 3.80 -4.61
C ASP A 115 -10.81 4.52 -5.43
N HIS A 116 -11.88 3.80 -5.80
CA HIS A 116 -13.04 4.38 -6.50
C HIS A 116 -13.96 5.23 -5.61
N ALA A 117 -14.01 4.97 -4.31
CA ALA A 117 -14.95 5.63 -3.39
C ALA A 117 -14.48 7.03 -2.91
N TYR A 118 -13.19 7.37 -3.04
CA TYR A 118 -12.61 8.59 -2.47
C TYR A 118 -11.65 9.26 -3.46
N TYR A 119 -11.65 10.60 -3.51
CA TYR A 119 -10.66 11.35 -4.28
C TYR A 119 -9.36 11.50 -3.47
N TRP A 120 -8.46 10.53 -3.58
CA TRP A 120 -7.15 10.57 -2.91
C TRP A 120 -6.19 11.57 -3.58
N PRO A 121 -5.39 12.34 -2.83
CA PRO A 121 -4.22 13.05 -3.36
C PRO A 121 -3.21 12.09 -3.98
N ASP A 122 -2.38 12.60 -4.89
CA ASP A 122 -1.49 11.74 -5.70
C ASP A 122 -0.44 10.98 -4.86
N ASP A 123 0.08 11.58 -3.79
CA ASP A 123 0.94 10.89 -2.80
C ASP A 123 0.27 9.65 -2.19
N ILE A 124 -1.03 9.74 -1.89
CA ILE A 124 -1.81 8.64 -1.33
C ILE A 124 -2.14 7.63 -2.43
N LYS A 125 -2.52 8.09 -3.64
CA LYS A 125 -2.73 7.21 -4.81
C LYS A 125 -1.49 6.38 -5.12
N GLN A 126 -0.30 6.99 -5.12
CA GLN A 126 0.97 6.29 -5.38
C GLN A 126 1.22 5.20 -4.33
N TYR A 127 0.91 5.48 -3.05
CA TYR A 127 1.02 4.49 -1.99
C TYR A 127 0.01 3.33 -2.16
N LEU A 128 -1.26 3.64 -2.45
CA LEU A 128 -2.30 2.63 -2.70
C LEU A 128 -1.99 1.79 -3.96
N TRP A 129 -1.42 2.39 -5.00
CA TRP A 129 -0.95 1.71 -6.20
C TRP A 129 0.18 0.71 -5.89
N LEU A 130 1.15 1.08 -5.03
CA LEU A 130 2.17 0.15 -4.56
C LEU A 130 1.56 -1.03 -3.77
N GLN A 131 0.54 -0.78 -2.95
CA GLN A 131 -0.19 -1.87 -2.27
C GLN A 131 -0.91 -2.78 -3.29
N LYS A 132 -1.48 -2.22 -4.36
CA LYS A 132 -2.12 -2.99 -5.44
C LYS A 132 -1.11 -3.91 -6.12
N GLN A 133 0.07 -3.39 -6.48
CA GLN A 133 1.14 -4.17 -7.10
C GLN A 133 1.61 -5.31 -6.18
N HIS A 134 1.80 -5.06 -4.89
CA HIS A 134 2.16 -6.09 -3.91
C HIS A 134 1.10 -7.20 -3.80
N LEU A 135 -0.18 -6.83 -3.72
CA LEU A 135 -1.27 -7.81 -3.65
C LEU A 135 -1.43 -8.63 -4.95
N GLN A 136 -1.20 -8.03 -6.12
CA GLN A 136 -1.14 -8.76 -7.40
C GLN A 136 0.00 -9.79 -7.44
N GLN A 137 1.17 -9.45 -6.87
CA GLN A 137 2.28 -10.40 -6.73
C GLN A 137 1.94 -11.54 -5.76
N SER A 138 1.29 -11.24 -4.62
CA SER A 138 0.80 -12.26 -3.68
C SER A 138 -0.18 -13.22 -4.36
N LEU A 139 -1.13 -12.69 -5.14
CA LEU A 139 -2.09 -13.49 -5.91
C LEU A 139 -1.39 -14.43 -6.91
N ALA A 140 -0.44 -13.91 -7.70
CA ALA A 140 0.31 -14.72 -8.66
C ALA A 140 1.13 -15.83 -7.96
N ALA A 141 1.75 -15.52 -6.82
CA ALA A 141 2.50 -16.49 -6.02
C ALA A 141 1.60 -17.59 -5.44
N LYS A 142 0.39 -17.23 -4.96
CA LYS A 142 -0.63 -18.18 -4.48
C LYS A 142 -1.09 -19.12 -5.60
N GLN A 143 -1.37 -18.59 -6.79
CA GLN A 143 -1.76 -19.37 -7.96
C GLN A 143 -0.64 -20.34 -8.42
N ALA A 144 0.60 -19.87 -8.47
CA ALA A 144 1.75 -20.71 -8.79
C ALA A 144 1.98 -21.83 -7.75
N LYS A 145 1.79 -21.54 -6.47
CA LYS A 145 1.87 -22.55 -5.39
C LYS A 145 0.77 -23.60 -5.51
N GLN A 146 -0.46 -23.21 -5.86
CA GLN A 146 -1.55 -24.16 -6.07
C GLN A 146 -1.25 -25.09 -7.24
N ALA A 147 -0.88 -24.55 -8.41
CA ALA A 147 -0.55 -25.36 -9.58
C ALA A 147 0.60 -26.36 -9.34
N LEU A 148 1.60 -25.97 -8.53
CA LEU A 148 2.66 -26.87 -8.09
C LEU A 148 2.15 -27.99 -7.17
N SER A 149 1.21 -27.67 -6.26
CA SER A 149 0.56 -28.67 -5.39
C SER A 149 -0.25 -29.67 -6.19
N ASP A 150 -0.99 -29.21 -7.20
CA ASP A 150 -1.86 -30.04 -8.04
C ASP A 150 -1.04 -31.04 -8.88
N GLU A 151 0.08 -30.60 -9.49
CA GLU A 151 1.01 -31.51 -10.18
C GLU A 151 1.75 -32.45 -9.22
N MET A 152 2.08 -32.00 -7.99
CA MET A 152 2.67 -32.88 -6.98
C MET A 152 1.70 -33.99 -6.56
N GLU A 153 0.43 -33.67 -6.31
CA GLU A 153 -0.62 -34.64 -5.97
C GLU A 153 -0.81 -35.66 -7.11
N LYS A 154 -0.93 -35.18 -8.35
CA LYS A 154 -1.00 -36.01 -9.55
C LYS A 154 0.21 -36.93 -9.72
N THR A 155 1.41 -36.42 -9.44
CA THR A 155 2.66 -37.20 -9.50
C THR A 155 2.65 -38.31 -8.45
N LEU A 156 2.32 -38.00 -7.18
CA LEU A 156 2.26 -38.98 -6.09
C LEU A 156 1.15 -40.03 -6.33
N SER A 157 0.00 -39.63 -6.84
CA SER A 157 -1.10 -40.53 -7.24
C SER A 157 -0.67 -41.47 -8.37
N SER A 158 0.06 -40.97 -9.37
CA SER A 158 0.62 -41.81 -10.44
C SER A 158 1.69 -42.79 -9.93
N LEU A 159 2.53 -42.37 -8.97
CA LEU A 159 3.53 -43.24 -8.35
C LEU A 159 2.86 -44.37 -7.57
N ALA A 160 1.89 -44.07 -6.71
CA ALA A 160 1.12 -45.08 -5.97
C ALA A 160 0.38 -46.06 -6.90
N THR A 161 -0.13 -45.56 -8.03
CA THR A 161 -0.73 -46.41 -9.08
C THR A 161 0.30 -47.36 -9.70
N ILE A 162 1.52 -46.90 -9.95
CA ILE A 162 2.62 -47.74 -10.45
C ILE A 162 3.04 -48.77 -9.41
N GLU A 163 3.22 -48.38 -8.14
CA GLU A 163 3.55 -49.29 -7.04
C GLU A 163 2.51 -50.41 -6.93
N GLN A 164 1.22 -50.08 -6.96
CA GLN A 164 0.16 -51.10 -6.90
C GLN A 164 0.13 -52.01 -8.14
N GLN A 165 0.46 -51.51 -9.34
CA GLN A 165 0.65 -52.35 -10.52
C GLN A 165 1.88 -53.27 -10.42
N LEU A 166 2.94 -52.85 -9.74
CA LEU A 166 4.12 -53.68 -9.51
C LEU A 166 3.82 -54.81 -8.52
N LEU A 167 3.14 -54.51 -7.41
CA LEU A 167 2.71 -55.52 -6.43
C LEU A 167 1.84 -56.61 -7.08
N LEU A 168 0.83 -56.23 -7.87
CA LEU A 168 -0.03 -57.18 -8.60
C LEU A 168 0.75 -58.04 -9.62
N ARG A 169 1.84 -57.51 -10.20
CA ARG A 169 2.74 -58.25 -11.10
C ARG A 169 3.73 -59.16 -10.38
N GLU A 170 3.91 -58.98 -9.08
CA GLU A 170 4.75 -59.82 -8.24
C GLU A 170 3.90 -60.99 -7.69
N GLU A 171 2.71 -60.71 -7.16
CA GLU A 171 1.72 -61.72 -6.75
C GLU A 171 1.37 -62.71 -7.87
N THR A 172 1.28 -62.23 -9.13
CA THR A 172 0.96 -63.08 -10.30
C THR A 172 2.15 -63.83 -10.90
N LYS A 173 3.37 -63.67 -10.35
CA LYS A 173 4.56 -64.47 -10.73
C LYS A 173 4.88 -65.59 -9.76
N GLU A 174 4.33 -65.53 -8.54
CA GLU A 174 4.50 -66.55 -7.49
C GLU A 174 3.45 -67.68 -7.58
N GLN A 175 2.64 -67.71 -8.66
CA GLN A 175 1.64 -68.75 -9.00
C GLN A 175 2.04 -69.55 -10.24
#